data_AF-A0A7S0U1H3-F1
#
_entry.id   AF-A0A7S0U1H3-F1
#
_cell.length_a   1.000
_cell.length_b   1.000
_cell.length_c   1.000
_cell.angle_alpha   90.00
_cell.angle_beta   90.00
_cell.angle_gamma   90.00
#
_symmetry.space_group_name_H-M   'P 1'
#
loop_
_entity.id
_entity.type
_entity.pdbx_description
1 polymer ?
#
loop_
_entity_poly.entity_id
_entity_poly.type
_entity_poly.pdbx_seq_one_letter_code
_entity_poly.pdbx_strand_id
1 'polypeptide(L)'
;QKGGKPVSGSGVKGNKEEATRGKGKKGRRAEEEEEEDDDEAEGVDDAGMEEDSSSEEELSDEGDDEDQGAGLQLKPGAYAEQRKGGRNEFDEDSGEGSDFEELQVVFDNMYPQEKDFHGIKVFVSDLLDGEAFDSSGLVDAMLELTGKVGTVVKTEGADDVFGIVSAVSLRSNAQEKWAKQVCKFVMSKCPSDKRGRLEGALNGSSGGHAGLVVSERMANMPQEMALPLMRSLFEEVGKYGKAKFDSFVFLSRYLVD
;
A
#
# COMPACT_ATOMS: atom_id res chain seq x y z
N GLN A 1 -1.46 -25.66 -57.59
CA GLN A 1 -0.36 -25.91 -56.64
C GLN A 1 0.85 -25.08 -57.05
N LYS A 2 1.40 -24.22 -56.18
CA LYS A 2 2.78 -23.72 -56.26
C LYS A 2 3.27 -23.33 -54.85
N GLY A 3 4.52 -23.67 -54.56
CA GLY A 3 5.26 -23.44 -53.32
C GLY A 3 6.46 -24.40 -53.31
N GLY A 4 7.62 -24.08 -52.73
CA GLY A 4 8.08 -22.86 -52.05
C GLY A 4 9.56 -22.99 -51.65
N LYS A 5 10.03 -22.16 -50.69
CA LYS A 5 11.42 -22.07 -50.17
C LYS A 5 12.44 -21.42 -51.14
N PRO A 6 13.45 -20.72 -50.58
CA PRO A 6 14.81 -21.28 -50.46
C PRO A 6 15.40 -21.18 -49.03
N VAL A 7 16.55 -21.81 -48.78
CA VAL A 7 17.25 -21.82 -47.47
C VAL A 7 18.79 -21.85 -47.62
N SER A 8 19.47 -20.87 -46.98
CA SER A 8 20.87 -20.78 -46.45
C SER A 8 22.14 -21.32 -47.17
N GLY A 9 23.21 -20.50 -47.08
CA GLY A 9 24.62 -20.92 -46.88
C GLY A 9 25.53 -20.94 -48.12
N SER A 10 26.87 -20.90 -48.04
CA SER A 10 27.85 -20.51 -46.99
C SER A 10 29.26 -20.46 -47.64
N GLY A 11 30.19 -19.59 -47.21
CA GLY A 11 31.55 -19.49 -47.81
C GLY A 11 32.56 -18.73 -46.93
N VAL A 12 33.85 -19.10 -46.97
CA VAL A 12 34.85 -18.83 -45.89
C VAL A 12 36.32 -18.72 -46.41
N LYS A 13 37.17 -17.99 -45.65
CA LYS A 13 38.67 -17.88 -45.65
C LYS A 13 39.38 -16.87 -46.57
N GLY A 14 40.41 -16.20 -46.01
CA GLY A 14 41.50 -15.50 -46.73
C GLY A 14 42.24 -14.43 -45.89
N ASN A 15 43.51 -14.68 -45.49
CA ASN A 15 44.35 -13.72 -44.74
C ASN A 15 45.21 -12.82 -45.66
N LYS A 16 45.61 -11.63 -45.17
CA LYS A 16 47.03 -11.22 -45.11
C LYS A 16 47.30 -10.00 -44.21
N GLU A 17 48.54 -9.90 -43.74
CA GLU A 17 49.11 -8.80 -42.95
C GLU A 17 49.93 -7.85 -43.84
N GLU A 18 50.09 -6.58 -43.42
CA GLU A 18 51.42 -5.93 -43.29
C GLU A 18 51.34 -4.68 -42.38
N ALA A 19 52.48 -4.12 -41.97
CA ALA A 19 52.55 -3.01 -40.99
C ALA A 19 53.69 -2.00 -41.30
N THR A 20 53.48 -0.73 -40.96
CA THR A 20 54.54 0.31 -40.94
C THR A 20 54.44 1.22 -39.70
N ARG A 21 55.48 2.04 -39.44
CA ARG A 21 55.76 2.68 -38.13
C ARG A 21 56.15 4.17 -38.25
N GLY A 22 55.72 4.98 -37.27
CA GLY A 22 56.54 6.06 -36.68
C GLY A 22 55.81 7.36 -36.26
N LYS A 23 56.37 8.26 -35.43
CA LYS A 23 57.34 8.14 -34.29
C LYS A 23 57.63 9.53 -33.65
N GLY A 24 57.51 9.69 -32.32
CA GLY A 24 58.02 10.84 -31.50
C GLY A 24 57.00 11.32 -30.44
N LYS A 25 57.19 11.31 -29.10
CA LYS A 25 58.22 11.81 -28.11
C LYS A 25 58.04 13.31 -27.76
N LYS A 26 57.99 13.80 -26.47
CA LYS A 26 58.35 13.36 -25.07
C LYS A 26 57.19 13.70 -24.05
N GLY A 27 57.17 13.61 -22.70
CA GLY A 27 58.05 13.15 -21.57
C GLY A 27 58.82 14.28 -20.80
N ARG A 28 58.86 14.48 -19.45
CA ARG A 28 58.32 13.90 -18.15
C ARG A 28 56.77 13.74 -18.10
N ARG A 29 56.04 13.18 -17.11
CA ARG A 29 56.23 12.51 -15.77
C ARG A 29 56.30 13.36 -14.46
N ALA A 30 55.40 13.07 -13.48
CA ALA A 30 55.47 13.03 -11.98
C ALA A 30 56.30 14.11 -11.20
N GLU A 31 56.39 14.20 -9.87
CA GLU A 31 55.89 13.47 -8.66
C GLU A 31 54.94 14.43 -7.86
N GLU A 32 54.06 14.10 -6.89
CA GLU A 32 54.03 13.18 -5.73
C GLU A 32 54.81 13.71 -4.50
N GLU A 33 54.10 14.14 -3.44
CA GLU A 33 54.62 14.43 -2.07
C GLU A 33 53.45 14.60 -1.08
N GLU A 34 53.56 13.97 0.10
CA GLU A 34 52.71 14.12 1.30
C GLU A 34 53.65 14.60 2.43
N GLU A 35 53.22 15.51 3.32
CA GLU A 35 53.75 15.59 4.69
C GLU A 35 52.63 16.04 5.65
N GLU A 36 52.55 15.37 6.80
CA GLU A 36 51.90 15.84 8.04
C GLU A 36 52.98 16.51 8.91
N ASP A 37 52.61 17.42 9.82
CA ASP A 37 53.34 17.58 11.08
C ASP A 37 52.47 18.31 12.13
N ASP A 38 52.65 17.94 13.40
CA ASP A 38 51.94 18.48 14.56
C ASP A 38 52.65 19.73 15.13
N ASP A 39 51.95 20.47 16.01
CA ASP A 39 52.62 21.32 17.02
C ASP A 39 51.71 21.45 18.27
N GLU A 40 52.09 20.79 19.38
CA GLU A 40 51.39 20.85 20.67
C GLU A 40 51.85 22.06 21.51
N ALA A 41 50.94 22.67 22.27
CA ALA A 41 51.28 23.66 23.30
C ALA A 41 50.32 23.64 24.51
N GLU A 42 50.68 22.82 25.49
CA GLU A 42 50.20 22.74 26.89
C GLU A 42 49.80 24.06 27.58
N GLY A 43 48.85 24.00 28.52
CA GLY A 43 48.48 25.10 29.44
C GLY A 43 47.11 24.93 30.12
N VAL A 44 46.86 23.97 31.04
CA VAL A 44 47.31 23.87 32.45
C VAL A 44 46.46 24.73 33.43
N ASP A 45 45.66 24.03 34.25
CA ASP A 45 45.04 24.34 35.56
C ASP A 45 44.09 25.57 35.66
N ASP A 46 43.14 25.72 36.61
CA ASP A 46 42.89 25.08 37.92
C ASP A 46 41.37 25.07 38.31
N ALA A 47 41.04 24.60 39.52
CA ALA A 47 39.72 24.30 40.07
C ALA A 47 38.69 25.45 40.23
N GLY A 48 37.41 25.05 40.35
CA GLY A 48 36.28 25.94 40.65
C GLY A 48 35.01 25.17 41.07
N MET A 49 35.02 24.53 42.25
CA MET A 49 33.81 24.01 42.89
C MET A 49 33.00 25.14 43.53
N GLU A 50 31.69 25.20 43.28
CA GLU A 50 30.70 25.60 44.29
C GLU A 50 29.48 24.65 44.19
N GLU A 51 28.83 24.42 45.33
CA GLU A 51 27.65 23.55 45.48
C GLU A 51 26.38 24.39 45.74
N ASP A 52 25.33 23.74 46.26
CA ASP A 52 24.00 24.28 46.63
C ASP A 52 23.06 24.64 45.45
N SER A 53 21.73 24.42 45.53
CA SER A 53 20.96 23.87 46.67
C SER A 53 19.75 23.02 46.23
N SER A 54 19.17 22.32 47.21
CA SER A 54 17.99 21.46 47.06
C SER A 54 16.69 22.26 46.92
N SER A 55 15.72 21.68 46.20
CA SER A 55 14.30 21.84 46.55
C SER A 55 13.56 20.54 46.21
N GLU A 56 13.45 19.65 47.18
CA GLU A 56 12.57 18.49 47.15
C GLU A 56 11.10 18.93 47.38
N GLU A 57 10.17 18.47 46.55
CA GLU A 57 8.75 18.40 46.91
C GLU A 57 8.24 16.98 46.67
N GLU A 58 7.94 16.26 47.75
CA GLU A 58 7.25 14.97 47.71
C GLU A 58 5.73 15.18 47.66
N LEU A 59 5.04 14.38 46.84
CA LEU A 59 3.60 14.19 46.91
C LEU A 59 3.27 12.69 46.85
N SER A 60 2.88 12.16 48.01
CA SER A 60 2.19 10.87 48.19
C SER A 60 0.88 10.85 47.36
N ASP A 61 0.55 9.83 46.55
CA ASP A 61 0.39 8.37 46.80
C ASP A 61 -1.08 7.99 47.10
N GLU A 62 -1.40 6.72 46.80
CA GLU A 62 -2.70 6.02 46.85
C GLU A 62 -3.80 6.50 45.86
N GLY A 63 -4.18 5.59 44.94
CA GLY A 63 -5.22 5.81 43.94
C GLY A 63 -5.32 4.70 42.88
N ASP A 64 -5.59 3.46 43.30
CA ASP A 64 -5.87 2.34 42.38
C ASP A 64 -7.13 2.60 41.56
N ASP A 65 -7.02 2.52 40.23
CA ASP A 65 -8.13 2.27 39.31
C ASP A 65 -7.59 1.50 38.08
N GLU A 66 -7.88 0.19 37.99
CA GLU A 66 -7.65 -0.58 36.77
C GLU A 66 -8.68 -0.15 35.69
N ASP A 67 -8.38 0.90 34.92
CA ASP A 67 -9.12 1.16 33.68
C ASP A 67 -8.79 0.06 32.66
N GLN A 68 -9.56 -1.01 32.70
CA GLN A 68 -9.51 -2.14 31.77
C GLN A 68 -10.02 -1.70 30.39
N GLY A 69 -9.19 -0.90 29.71
CA GLY A 69 -9.51 -0.18 28.48
C GLY A 69 -10.26 -1.05 27.47
N ALA A 70 -11.55 -0.76 27.29
CA ALA A 70 -12.52 -1.66 26.69
C ALA A 70 -12.22 -1.93 25.21
N GLY A 71 -11.46 -3.00 24.94
CA GLY A 71 -11.16 -3.46 23.60
C GLY A 71 -12.44 -3.90 22.88
N LEU A 72 -12.92 -3.07 21.95
CA LEU A 72 -14.02 -3.40 21.05
C LEU A 72 -13.60 -4.49 20.04
N GLN A 73 -13.50 -5.72 20.52
CA GLN A 73 -13.56 -6.90 19.68
C GLN A 73 -14.96 -6.97 19.07
N LEU A 74 -15.06 -6.59 17.80
CA LEU A 74 -16.22 -6.88 16.98
C LEU A 74 -16.42 -8.40 16.97
N LYS A 75 -17.49 -8.86 17.61
CA LYS A 75 -17.83 -10.29 17.65
C LYS A 75 -18.21 -10.75 16.23
N PRO A 76 -17.80 -11.97 15.82
CA PRO A 76 -18.44 -12.64 14.69
C PRO A 76 -19.97 -12.62 14.86
N GLY A 77 -20.72 -12.35 13.80
CA GLY A 77 -22.18 -12.25 13.85
C GLY A 77 -22.76 -10.92 14.34
N ALA A 78 -22.04 -9.80 14.24
CA ALA A 78 -22.54 -8.46 14.59
C ALA A 78 -23.63 -7.87 13.63
N TYR A 79 -24.44 -8.73 13.00
CA TYR A 79 -25.56 -8.37 12.10
C TYR A 79 -26.91 -8.81 12.70
N ALA A 80 -27.23 -8.31 13.89
CA ALA A 80 -28.53 -8.55 14.52
C ALA A 80 -29.61 -7.60 13.95
N GLU A 81 -30.54 -8.11 13.14
CA GLU A 81 -31.64 -7.31 12.60
C GLU A 81 -32.56 -6.74 13.69
N GLN A 82 -32.73 -5.41 13.72
CA GLN A 82 -33.85 -4.78 14.43
C GLN A 82 -35.10 -4.68 13.54
N ARG A 83 -35.65 -5.82 13.12
CA ARG A 83 -37.01 -5.88 12.58
C ARG A 83 -38.02 -6.10 13.71
N LYS A 84 -38.53 -5.00 14.29
CA LYS A 84 -39.74 -5.07 15.14
C LYS A 84 -40.90 -5.63 14.31
N GLY A 85 -41.52 -6.70 14.80
CA GLY A 85 -42.52 -7.45 14.04
C GLY A 85 -43.75 -6.61 13.67
N GLY A 86 -43.94 -6.41 12.36
CA GLY A 86 -45.25 -6.14 11.77
C GLY A 86 -45.83 -7.48 11.30
N ARG A 87 -47.00 -7.87 11.81
CA ARG A 87 -47.67 -9.11 11.38
C ARG A 87 -48.30 -8.90 10.00
N ASN A 88 -47.72 -9.49 8.97
CA ASN A 88 -48.42 -9.74 7.72
C ASN A 88 -49.09 -11.11 7.82
N GLU A 89 -50.40 -11.13 8.03
CA GLU A 89 -51.22 -12.29 7.71
C GLU A 89 -51.37 -12.32 6.18
N PHE A 90 -50.73 -13.30 5.54
CA PHE A 90 -50.99 -13.64 4.15
C PHE A 90 -51.50 -15.09 4.13
N ASP A 91 -52.63 -15.28 3.44
CA ASP A 91 -53.45 -16.49 3.53
C ASP A 91 -52.83 -17.67 2.76
N GLU A 92 -53.26 -18.89 3.07
CA GLU A 92 -52.74 -20.11 2.44
C GLU A 92 -53.16 -20.23 0.96
N ASP A 93 -52.19 -20.52 0.07
CA ASP A 93 -52.47 -21.24 -1.17
C ASP A 93 -51.46 -22.39 -1.33
N SER A 94 -51.95 -23.57 -1.72
CA SER A 94 -51.22 -24.84 -1.62
C SER A 94 -50.53 -25.20 -2.93
N GLY A 95 -49.30 -24.70 -3.12
CA GLY A 95 -48.39 -25.13 -4.19
C GLY A 95 -47.42 -26.23 -3.72
N GLU A 96 -47.13 -27.21 -4.59
CA GLU A 96 -46.29 -28.38 -4.27
C GLU A 96 -44.92 -27.98 -3.69
N GLY A 97 -44.59 -28.52 -2.52
CA GLY A 97 -43.42 -28.14 -1.74
C GLY A 97 -42.08 -28.47 -2.41
N SER A 98 -41.46 -27.46 -3.01
CA SER A 98 -40.02 -27.44 -3.26
C SER A 98 -39.31 -27.01 -1.98
N ASP A 99 -38.50 -27.89 -1.39
CA ASP A 99 -37.61 -27.58 -0.26
C ASP A 99 -36.53 -26.57 -0.70
N PHE A 100 -36.89 -25.28 -0.71
CA PHE A 100 -35.94 -24.17 -0.83
C PHE A 100 -35.31 -23.93 0.54
N GLU A 101 -34.22 -24.65 0.82
CA GLU A 101 -33.40 -24.45 2.01
C GLU A 101 -32.87 -23.00 2.07
N GLU A 102 -33.14 -22.28 3.16
CA GLU A 102 -32.75 -20.88 3.33
C GLU A 102 -31.23 -20.75 3.54
N LEU A 103 -30.51 -20.46 2.45
CA LEU A 103 -29.06 -20.26 2.46
C LEU A 103 -28.66 -18.97 3.18
N GLN A 104 -28.42 -19.06 4.49
CA GLN A 104 -27.83 -17.97 5.28
C GLN A 104 -26.36 -17.77 4.91
N VAL A 105 -26.06 -16.68 4.18
CA VAL A 105 -24.69 -16.26 3.87
C VAL A 105 -24.20 -15.24 4.91
N VAL A 106 -23.12 -15.57 5.61
CA VAL A 106 -22.41 -14.66 6.53
C VAL A 106 -21.19 -14.07 5.82
N PHE A 107 -21.00 -12.76 5.90
CA PHE A 107 -19.81 -12.06 5.41
C PHE A 107 -18.90 -11.67 6.58
N ASP A 108 -17.70 -12.25 6.62
CA ASP A 108 -16.69 -11.99 7.64
C ASP A 108 -15.58 -11.07 7.13
N ASN A 109 -15.13 -10.20 8.03
CA ASN A 109 -14.02 -9.28 7.82
C ASN A 109 -12.74 -9.92 8.38
N MET A 110 -11.74 -10.15 7.53
CA MET A 110 -10.43 -10.69 7.93
C MET A 110 -9.30 -9.78 7.49
N TYR A 111 -8.17 -9.78 8.20
CA TYR A 111 -6.94 -9.21 7.63
C TYR A 111 -6.52 -10.02 6.37
N PRO A 112 -6.00 -9.36 5.33
CA PRO A 112 -5.36 -10.03 4.19
C PRO A 112 -4.31 -11.06 4.64
N GLN A 113 -4.16 -12.15 3.88
CA GLN A 113 -3.12 -13.16 4.07
C GLN A 113 -2.44 -13.51 2.74
N GLU A 114 -1.24 -14.10 2.76
CA GLU A 114 -0.49 -14.45 1.53
C GLU A 114 -1.31 -15.31 0.54
N LYS A 115 -2.15 -16.23 1.04
CA LYS A 115 -3.07 -17.03 0.22
C LYS A 115 -4.09 -16.18 -0.55
N ASP A 116 -4.42 -14.99 -0.07
CA ASP A 116 -5.43 -14.09 -0.64
C ASP A 116 -4.90 -13.28 -1.83
N PHE A 117 -3.58 -13.32 -2.10
CA PHE A 117 -2.91 -12.57 -3.17
C PHE A 117 -3.68 -12.62 -4.48
N HIS A 118 -4.11 -13.81 -4.90
CA HIS A 118 -4.82 -14.01 -6.16
C HIS A 118 -6.23 -13.39 -6.15
N GLY A 119 -6.98 -13.54 -5.05
CA GLY A 119 -8.31 -12.95 -4.89
C GLY A 119 -8.26 -11.42 -4.87
N ILE A 120 -7.33 -10.84 -4.11
CA ILE A 120 -7.11 -9.38 -4.07
C ILE A 120 -6.70 -8.86 -5.46
N LYS A 121 -5.83 -9.59 -6.16
CA LYS A 121 -5.34 -9.21 -7.48
C LYS A 121 -6.43 -9.14 -8.56
N VAL A 122 -7.52 -9.91 -8.44
CA VAL A 122 -8.67 -9.81 -9.34
C VAL A 122 -9.30 -8.39 -9.28
N PHE A 123 -9.49 -7.85 -8.08
CA PHE A 123 -10.02 -6.49 -7.92
C PHE A 123 -9.02 -5.42 -8.36
N VAL A 124 -7.74 -5.60 -8.03
CA VAL A 124 -6.70 -4.58 -8.21
C VAL A 124 -6.21 -4.46 -9.66
N SER A 125 -6.30 -5.52 -10.48
CA SER A 125 -5.69 -5.50 -11.83
C SER A 125 -6.32 -4.50 -12.81
N ASP A 126 -7.60 -4.19 -12.66
CA ASP A 126 -8.31 -3.23 -13.53
C ASP A 126 -8.42 -1.82 -12.92
N LEU A 127 -7.73 -1.56 -11.80
CA LEU A 127 -7.82 -0.30 -11.03
C LEU A 127 -7.48 0.95 -11.86
N LEU A 128 -6.63 0.80 -12.88
CA LEU A 128 -6.22 1.88 -13.79
C LEU A 128 -6.97 1.84 -15.13
N ASP A 129 -8.30 1.64 -15.10
CA ASP A 129 -9.16 1.75 -16.31
C ASP A 129 -8.73 0.78 -17.43
N GLY A 130 -8.33 -0.43 -17.01
CA GLY A 130 -7.77 -1.48 -17.89
C GLY A 130 -6.33 -1.24 -18.38
N GLU A 131 -5.66 -0.14 -18.01
CA GLU A 131 -4.26 0.09 -18.36
C GLU A 131 -3.32 -0.87 -17.58
N ALA A 132 -2.56 -1.68 -18.31
CA ALA A 132 -1.70 -2.71 -17.72
C ALA A 132 -0.60 -2.11 -16.82
N PHE A 133 -0.67 -2.41 -15.52
CA PHE A 133 0.29 -1.97 -14.51
C PHE A 133 0.76 -3.11 -13.61
N ASP A 134 1.68 -2.80 -12.69
CA ASP A 134 2.19 -3.74 -11.70
C ASP A 134 1.19 -4.00 -10.56
N SER A 135 0.08 -4.66 -10.88
CA SER A 135 -0.93 -5.04 -9.88
C SER A 135 -0.41 -6.06 -8.88
N SER A 136 0.62 -6.86 -9.21
CA SER A 136 1.32 -7.71 -8.24
C SER A 136 1.92 -6.87 -7.11
N GLY A 137 2.82 -5.92 -7.45
CA GLY A 137 3.55 -5.15 -6.44
C GLY A 137 2.63 -4.31 -5.54
N LEU A 138 1.46 -3.89 -6.02
CA LEU A 138 0.45 -3.24 -5.19
C LEU A 138 -0.19 -4.23 -4.21
N VAL A 139 -0.53 -5.45 -4.64
CA VAL A 139 -1.04 -6.49 -3.73
C VAL A 139 0.03 -6.90 -2.71
N ASP A 140 1.29 -7.05 -3.11
CA ASP A 140 2.41 -7.31 -2.19
C ASP A 140 2.50 -6.21 -1.12
N ALA A 141 2.45 -4.93 -1.52
CA ALA A 141 2.45 -3.79 -0.60
C ALA A 141 1.18 -3.66 0.28
N MET A 142 0.06 -4.31 -0.09
CA MET A 142 -1.12 -4.46 0.77
C MET A 142 -0.93 -5.60 1.77
N LEU A 143 -0.27 -6.69 1.38
CA LEU A 143 0.03 -7.82 2.26
C LEU A 143 1.09 -7.48 3.33
N GLU A 144 2.04 -6.58 3.05
CA GLU A 144 2.95 -6.02 4.07
C GLU A 144 2.22 -5.31 5.24
N LEU A 145 0.97 -4.88 5.03
CA LEU A 145 0.12 -4.21 6.02
C LEU A 145 -0.77 -5.19 6.82
N THR A 146 -0.62 -6.50 6.61
CA THR A 146 -1.32 -7.56 7.36
C THR A 146 -1.28 -7.34 8.87
N GLY A 147 -2.44 -7.51 9.52
CA GLY A 147 -2.62 -7.29 10.95
C GLY A 147 -2.52 -5.83 11.40
N LYS A 148 -2.59 -4.86 10.47
CA LYS A 148 -2.53 -3.42 10.76
C LYS A 148 -3.53 -2.59 9.96
N VAL A 149 -3.47 -2.65 8.63
CA VAL A 149 -4.29 -1.81 7.74
C VAL A 149 -4.77 -2.60 6.53
N GLY A 150 -6.07 -2.77 6.44
CA GLY A 150 -6.78 -3.41 5.36
C GLY A 150 -7.54 -4.66 5.81
N THR A 151 -8.69 -4.88 5.17
CA THR A 151 -9.63 -5.97 5.42
C THR A 151 -10.05 -6.59 4.09
N VAL A 152 -9.93 -7.90 3.97
CA VAL A 152 -10.64 -8.70 2.96
C VAL A 152 -11.99 -9.17 3.52
N VAL A 153 -13.01 -9.19 2.68
CA VAL A 153 -14.32 -9.75 2.99
C VAL A 153 -14.42 -11.15 2.38
N LYS A 154 -14.80 -12.13 3.20
CA LYS A 154 -15.00 -13.54 2.81
C LYS A 154 -16.35 -14.05 3.31
N THR A 155 -16.72 -15.26 2.93
CA THR A 155 -17.85 -15.99 3.54
C THR A 155 -17.35 -17.14 4.39
N GLU A 156 -18.12 -17.53 5.42
CA GLU A 156 -17.76 -18.67 6.27
C GLU A 156 -17.47 -19.93 5.43
N GLY A 157 -16.36 -20.62 5.73
CA GLY A 157 -15.92 -21.81 5.01
C GLY A 157 -15.30 -21.60 3.63
N ALA A 158 -15.24 -20.37 3.10
CA ALA A 158 -14.62 -20.06 1.81
C ALA A 158 -13.31 -19.27 1.93
N ASP A 159 -12.33 -19.61 1.09
CA ASP A 159 -11.09 -18.82 0.95
C ASP A 159 -11.23 -17.65 -0.05
N ASP A 160 -12.31 -17.64 -0.84
CA ASP A 160 -12.59 -16.62 -1.86
C ASP A 160 -12.78 -15.22 -1.28
N VAL A 161 -12.17 -14.23 -1.93
CA VAL A 161 -12.25 -12.81 -1.55
C VAL A 161 -13.40 -12.15 -2.32
N PHE A 162 -14.41 -11.69 -1.60
CA PHE A 162 -15.58 -10.98 -2.16
C PHE A 162 -15.40 -9.45 -2.20
N GLY A 163 -14.41 -8.93 -1.47
CA GLY A 163 -13.97 -7.54 -1.56
C GLY A 163 -12.71 -7.26 -0.74
N ILE A 164 -12.11 -6.11 -1.00
CA ILE A 164 -10.88 -5.62 -0.36
C ILE A 164 -11.01 -4.12 -0.06
N VAL A 165 -10.73 -3.74 1.18
CA VAL A 165 -10.50 -2.36 1.58
C VAL A 165 -9.09 -2.24 2.17
N SER A 166 -8.27 -1.27 1.73
CA SER A 166 -6.93 -1.00 2.28
C SER A 166 -6.43 0.39 1.88
N ALA A 167 -5.41 0.91 2.59
CA ALA A 167 -4.79 2.21 2.34
C ALA A 167 -3.26 2.09 2.33
N VAL A 168 -2.64 2.28 1.16
CA VAL A 168 -1.20 2.09 0.95
C VAL A 168 -0.50 3.44 0.74
N SER A 169 0.61 3.65 1.45
CA SER A 169 1.38 4.91 1.38
C SER A 169 2.10 5.07 0.03
N LEU A 170 1.68 6.05 -0.79
CA LEU A 170 2.35 6.38 -2.05
C LEU A 170 3.74 6.98 -1.81
N ARG A 171 3.95 7.71 -0.69
CA ARG A 171 5.25 8.27 -0.31
C ARG A 171 6.25 7.19 0.10
N SER A 172 5.82 6.20 0.89
CA SER A 172 6.70 5.10 1.33
C SER A 172 7.06 4.18 0.17
N ASN A 173 6.12 3.96 -0.75
CA ASN A 173 6.31 3.15 -1.95
C ASN A 173 6.75 3.98 -3.17
N ALA A 174 7.28 5.19 -2.98
CA ALA A 174 7.57 6.11 -4.09
C ALA A 174 8.63 5.60 -5.09
N GLN A 175 9.37 4.55 -4.74
CA GLN A 175 10.27 3.86 -5.67
C GLN A 175 9.63 2.68 -6.42
N GLU A 176 8.47 2.19 -5.98
CA GLU A 176 7.81 1.04 -6.57
C GLU A 176 7.20 1.32 -7.95
N LYS A 177 7.24 0.29 -8.80
CA LYS A 177 6.81 0.36 -10.20
C LYS A 177 5.32 0.68 -10.34
N TRP A 178 4.44 -0.17 -9.82
CA TRP A 178 3.67 0.25 -8.66
C TRP A 178 3.08 1.67 -8.64
N ALA A 179 3.49 2.38 -7.59
CA ALA A 179 3.11 3.73 -7.26
C ALA A 179 3.47 4.71 -8.39
N LYS A 180 4.61 4.51 -9.06
CA LYS A 180 5.01 5.31 -10.23
C LYS A 180 3.99 5.21 -11.38
N GLN A 181 3.42 4.03 -11.63
CA GLN A 181 2.37 3.86 -12.64
C GLN A 181 1.03 4.47 -12.19
N VAL A 182 0.61 4.25 -10.94
CA VAL A 182 -0.60 4.88 -10.38
C VAL A 182 -0.52 6.40 -10.44
N CYS A 183 0.53 7.02 -9.88
CA CYS A 183 0.68 8.48 -9.88
C CYS A 183 0.72 9.05 -11.31
N LYS A 184 1.38 8.37 -12.26
CA LYS A 184 1.38 8.77 -13.68
C LYS A 184 -0.03 8.73 -14.29
N PHE A 185 -0.83 7.70 -13.99
CA PHE A 185 -2.20 7.54 -14.50
C PHE A 185 -3.14 8.62 -13.92
N VAL A 186 -3.14 8.84 -12.60
CA VAL A 186 -3.99 9.90 -12.02
C VAL A 186 -3.59 11.27 -12.55
N MET A 187 -2.28 11.51 -12.78
CA MET A 187 -1.76 12.72 -13.41
C MET A 187 -1.99 12.81 -14.93
N SER A 188 -2.42 11.74 -15.63
CA SER A 188 -2.80 11.81 -17.05
C SER A 188 -4.28 12.16 -17.23
N LYS A 189 -5.15 11.65 -16.33
CA LYS A 189 -6.60 11.93 -16.31
C LYS A 189 -6.95 13.26 -15.62
N CYS A 190 -6.00 13.92 -14.94
CA CYS A 190 -6.24 15.15 -14.17
C CYS A 190 -6.35 16.43 -15.03
N PRO A 191 -7.42 17.24 -14.88
CA PRO A 191 -7.56 18.56 -15.50
C PRO A 191 -6.43 19.54 -15.16
N SER A 192 -6.09 20.42 -16.11
CA SER A 192 -4.95 21.35 -16.01
C SER A 192 -5.06 22.37 -14.88
N ASP A 193 -6.28 22.81 -14.54
CA ASP A 193 -6.59 23.70 -13.41
C ASP A 193 -6.32 23.04 -12.04
N LYS A 194 -6.42 21.71 -11.96
CA LYS A 194 -6.26 20.92 -10.73
C LYS A 194 -4.88 20.28 -10.61
N ARG A 195 -4.12 20.21 -11.72
CA ARG A 195 -2.84 19.50 -11.82
C ARG A 195 -1.87 19.83 -10.68
N GLY A 196 -1.60 21.11 -10.42
CA GLY A 196 -0.64 21.52 -9.38
C GLY A 196 -1.07 21.12 -7.95
N ARG A 197 -2.39 21.10 -7.67
CA ARG A 197 -2.91 20.64 -6.37
C ARG A 197 -2.76 19.12 -6.22
N LEU A 198 -3.07 18.37 -7.28
CA LEU A 198 -2.88 16.92 -7.29
C LEU A 198 -1.39 16.56 -7.16
N GLU A 199 -0.52 17.27 -7.88
CA GLU A 199 0.93 17.04 -7.87
C GLU A 199 1.52 17.29 -6.47
N GLY A 200 1.11 18.37 -5.79
CA GLY A 200 1.52 18.65 -4.42
C GLY A 200 1.07 17.57 -3.41
N ALA A 201 -0.11 16.98 -3.61
CA ALA A 201 -0.61 15.88 -2.78
C ALA A 201 0.12 14.55 -3.05
N LEU A 202 0.29 14.17 -4.33
CA LEU A 202 0.94 12.91 -4.71
C LEU A 202 2.45 12.89 -4.41
N ASN A 203 3.15 13.98 -4.74
CA ASN A 203 4.62 14.05 -4.65
C ASN A 203 5.11 14.62 -3.31
N GLY A 204 4.21 15.08 -2.45
CA GLY A 204 4.57 15.53 -1.09
C GLY A 204 5.48 16.76 -1.07
N SER A 205 5.39 17.67 -2.04
CA SER A 205 6.25 18.87 -2.15
C SER A 205 6.17 19.84 -0.96
N SER A 206 5.19 19.64 -0.07
CA SER A 206 5.02 20.37 1.20
C SER A 206 5.14 19.45 2.43
N GLY A 207 5.78 18.28 2.28
CA GLY A 207 5.83 17.22 3.32
C GLY A 207 4.64 16.25 3.32
N GLY A 208 3.80 16.29 2.28
CA GLY A 208 2.55 15.52 2.19
C GLY A 208 2.72 14.00 2.03
N HIS A 209 1.73 13.26 2.54
CA HIS A 209 1.63 11.81 2.58
C HIS A 209 0.28 11.37 1.99
N ALA A 210 0.24 11.14 0.68
CA ALA A 210 -0.94 10.55 0.04
C ALA A 210 -1.06 9.04 0.34
N GLY A 211 -2.19 8.63 0.91
CA GLY A 211 -2.62 7.24 0.97
C GLY A 211 -3.45 6.88 -0.25
N LEU A 212 -3.03 5.90 -1.06
CA LEU A 212 -3.90 5.29 -2.07
C LEU A 212 -4.90 4.38 -1.36
N VAL A 213 -6.20 4.69 -1.48
CA VAL A 213 -7.27 3.83 -0.96
C VAL A 213 -7.78 2.92 -2.07
N VAL A 214 -7.70 1.62 -1.83
CA VAL A 214 -8.39 0.58 -2.60
C VAL A 214 -9.64 0.19 -1.81
N SER A 215 -10.80 0.16 -2.46
CA SER A 215 -12.09 -0.14 -1.82
C SER A 215 -13.03 -0.80 -2.83
N GLU A 216 -12.66 -1.99 -3.29
CA GLU A 216 -13.34 -2.73 -4.35
C GLU A 216 -14.10 -3.93 -3.78
N ARG A 217 -15.23 -4.30 -4.40
CA ARG A 217 -16.04 -5.47 -4.02
C ARG A 217 -16.79 -6.03 -5.22
N MET A 218 -17.24 -7.29 -5.14
CA MET A 218 -18.15 -7.86 -6.14
C MET A 218 -19.48 -7.08 -6.16
N ALA A 219 -20.05 -6.87 -7.35
CA ALA A 219 -21.24 -6.03 -7.53
C ALA A 219 -22.52 -6.57 -6.86
N ASN A 220 -22.53 -7.86 -6.47
CA ASN A 220 -23.61 -8.51 -5.73
C ASN A 220 -23.48 -8.39 -4.20
N MET A 221 -22.38 -7.83 -3.66
CA MET A 221 -22.25 -7.57 -2.22
C MET A 221 -23.18 -6.42 -1.77
N PRO A 222 -23.89 -6.54 -0.63
CA PRO A 222 -24.76 -5.50 -0.10
C PRO A 222 -24.07 -4.13 0.00
N GLN A 223 -24.81 -3.05 -0.28
CA GLN A 223 -24.24 -1.70 -0.31
C GLN A 223 -23.94 -1.18 1.10
N GLU A 224 -24.70 -1.66 2.07
CA GLU A 224 -24.62 -1.40 3.50
C GLU A 224 -23.23 -1.71 4.08
N MET A 225 -22.53 -2.72 3.51
CA MET A 225 -21.18 -3.12 3.91
C MET A 225 -20.12 -2.02 3.70
N ALA A 226 -20.34 -1.12 2.74
CA ALA A 226 -19.32 -0.15 2.34
C ALA A 226 -18.95 0.85 3.45
N LEU A 227 -19.93 1.29 4.25
CA LEU A 227 -19.70 2.29 5.30
C LEU A 227 -18.97 1.71 6.54
N PRO A 228 -19.34 0.53 7.09
CA PRO A 228 -18.55 -0.14 8.12
C PRO A 228 -17.11 -0.43 7.70
N LEU A 229 -16.89 -0.96 6.48
CA LEU A 229 -15.56 -1.26 5.96
C LEU A 229 -14.69 0.00 5.85
N MET A 230 -15.25 1.11 5.36
CA MET A 230 -14.53 2.38 5.26
C MET A 230 -14.21 2.99 6.63
N ARG A 231 -15.07 2.79 7.64
CA ARG A 231 -14.79 3.21 9.03
C ARG A 231 -13.64 2.41 9.64
N SER A 232 -13.69 1.08 9.54
CA SER A 232 -12.61 0.19 10.01
C SER A 232 -11.27 0.62 9.41
N LEU A 233 -11.22 0.86 8.09
CA LEU A 233 -10.02 1.33 7.41
C LEU A 233 -9.46 2.64 8.02
N PHE A 234 -10.30 3.64 8.26
CA PHE A 234 -9.84 4.92 8.82
C PHE A 234 -9.41 4.82 10.29
N GLU A 235 -10.04 3.94 11.08
CA GLU A 235 -9.63 3.62 12.45
C GLU A 235 -8.28 2.87 12.48
N GLU A 236 -8.11 1.86 11.63
CA GLU A 236 -6.86 1.13 11.39
C GLU A 236 -5.72 2.08 10.96
N VAL A 237 -5.97 2.94 9.97
CA VAL A 237 -5.02 3.97 9.49
C VAL A 237 -4.67 4.95 10.61
N GLY A 238 -5.65 5.39 11.40
CA GLY A 238 -5.42 6.30 12.53
C GLY A 238 -4.58 5.68 13.65
N LYS A 239 -4.66 4.36 13.83
CA LYS A 239 -4.00 3.59 14.89
C LYS A 239 -2.63 3.04 14.50
N TYR A 240 -2.44 2.62 13.25
CA TYR A 240 -1.25 1.90 12.78
C TYR A 240 -0.49 2.59 11.63
N GLY A 241 -1.01 3.69 11.10
CA GLY A 241 -0.35 4.47 10.05
C GLY A 241 0.98 5.06 10.52
N LYS A 242 2.11 4.50 10.05
CA LYS A 242 3.49 4.98 10.36
C LYS A 242 3.72 6.46 10.03
N ALA A 243 2.89 7.03 9.15
CA ALA A 243 2.65 8.45 9.04
C ALA A 243 1.14 8.68 8.91
N LYS A 244 0.61 9.78 9.47
CA LYS A 244 -0.76 10.20 9.20
C LYS A 244 -0.86 10.67 7.75
N PHE A 245 -1.81 10.14 6.99
CA PHE A 245 -2.10 10.62 5.65
C PHE A 245 -2.82 11.97 5.74
N ASP A 246 -2.18 13.03 5.25
CA ASP A 246 -2.79 14.36 5.05
C ASP A 246 -3.69 14.43 3.81
N SER A 247 -3.60 13.44 2.91
CA SER A 247 -4.48 13.29 1.76
C SER A 247 -4.73 11.82 1.41
N PHE A 248 -5.91 11.54 0.84
CA PHE A 248 -6.30 10.21 0.38
C PHE A 248 -6.66 10.27 -1.11
N VAL A 249 -6.14 9.32 -1.88
CA VAL A 249 -6.42 9.15 -3.30
C VAL A 249 -7.37 7.97 -3.43
N PHE A 250 -8.64 8.26 -3.73
CA PHE A 250 -9.63 7.26 -4.09
C PHE A 250 -9.66 7.09 -5.60
N LEU A 251 -9.46 5.86 -6.06
CA LEU A 251 -9.78 5.47 -7.43
C LEU A 251 -11.08 4.67 -7.37
N SER A 252 -12.05 5.05 -8.19
CA SER A 252 -13.36 4.41 -8.23
C SER A 252 -13.88 4.42 -9.66
N ARG A 253 -14.39 3.26 -10.09
CA ARG A 253 -14.95 3.06 -11.42
C ARG A 253 -16.47 3.20 -11.34
N TYR A 254 -17.04 3.99 -12.23
CA TYR A 254 -18.48 4.08 -12.43
C TYR A 254 -18.81 3.57 -13.83
N LEU A 255 -19.89 2.80 -13.94
CA LEU A 255 -20.46 2.48 -15.25
C LEU A 255 -21.13 3.74 -15.81
N VAL A 256 -21.06 3.90 -17.13
CA VAL A 256 -21.77 4.93 -17.88
C VAL A 256 -22.71 4.20 -18.83
N ASP A 257 -24.00 4.47 -18.69
CA ASP A 257 -25.09 3.92 -19.52
C ASP A 257 -25.12 4.57 -20.93
#